data_AF-A0AAF3EFE9-F1
#
_entry.id   AF-A0AAF3EFE9-F1
#
_cell.length_a   1.000
_cell.length_b   1.000
_cell.length_c   1.000
_cell.angle_alpha   90.00
_cell.angle_beta   90.00
_cell.angle_gamma   90.00
#
_symmetry.space_group_name_H-M   'P 1'
#
loop_
_entity.id
_entity.type
_entity.pdbx_description
1 polymer ?
#
loop_
_entity_poly.entity_id
_entity_poly.type
_entity_poly.pdbx_seq_one_letter_code
_entity_poly.pdbx_strand_id
1 'polypeptide(L)'
;MILQKIRSMCTWIDHQTCDELCKSDSYWYGHCAGWDGMDFSCKCFDYNPPLSGDRCKEKQKKCEKMCIKQGLEGGFCYPQRDNDLRTNRTACDCFKALPPQLRRKRSLIENDGKFRLRVQ
;
A
#
# COMPACT_ATOMS: atom_id res chain seq x y z
N MET A 1 -15.07 -2.71 35.43
CA MET A 1 -13.95 -2.54 34.49
C MET A 1 -14.15 -3.50 33.33
N ILE A 2 -14.53 -2.99 32.16
CA ILE A 2 -14.71 -3.82 30.95
C ILE A 2 -13.32 -4.08 30.40
N LEU A 3 -12.90 -5.35 30.39
CA LEU A 3 -11.68 -5.80 29.73
C LEU A 3 -11.84 -5.47 28.23
N GLN A 4 -11.31 -4.33 27.78
CA GLN A 4 -11.12 -4.11 26.35
C GLN A 4 -10.08 -5.14 25.92
N LYS A 5 -10.57 -6.22 25.31
CA LYS A 5 -9.75 -7.23 24.65
C LYS A 5 -9.05 -6.50 23.49
N ILE A 6 -7.88 -5.94 23.75
CA ILE A 6 -7.01 -5.36 22.73
C ILE A 6 -6.70 -6.52 21.78
N ARG A 7 -7.38 -6.55 20.64
CA ARG A 7 -7.08 -7.50 19.59
C ARG A 7 -5.78 -7.04 18.96
N SER A 8 -4.67 -7.55 19.47
CA SER A 8 -3.31 -7.42 18.95
C SER A 8 -3.14 -8.22 17.65
N MET A 9 -4.10 -8.12 16.73
CA MET A 9 -4.15 -8.92 15.51
C MET A 9 -4.69 -8.09 14.36
N CYS A 10 -3.92 -8.06 13.29
CA CYS A 10 -4.33 -7.47 12.03
C CYS A 10 -5.57 -8.18 11.48
N THR A 11 -6.53 -7.40 11.02
CA THR A 11 -7.66 -7.90 10.25
C THR A 11 -7.29 -8.00 8.77
N TRP A 12 -8.08 -8.73 7.98
CA TRP A 12 -7.96 -8.74 6.51
C TRP A 12 -7.85 -7.33 5.92
N ILE A 13 -8.64 -6.41 6.46
CA ILE A 13 -8.67 -5.01 6.05
C ILE A 13 -7.33 -4.32 6.32
N ASP A 14 -6.75 -4.53 7.50
CA ASP A 14 -5.46 -3.95 7.88
C ASP A 14 -4.36 -4.43 6.93
N HIS A 15 -4.40 -5.71 6.53
CA HIS A 15 -3.49 -6.24 5.50
C HIS A 15 -3.70 -5.57 4.13
N GLN A 16 -4.95 -5.37 3.70
CA GLN A 16 -5.24 -4.69 2.44
C GLN A 16 -4.77 -3.22 2.47
N THR A 17 -4.99 -2.51 3.57
CA THR A 17 -4.50 -1.13 3.73
C THR A 17 -2.97 -1.09 3.64
N CYS A 18 -2.25 -1.98 4.32
CA CYS A 18 -0.80 -2.06 4.20
C CYS A 18 -0.36 -2.40 2.78
N ASP A 19 -1.05 -3.32 2.10
CA ASP A 19 -0.74 -3.70 0.72
C ASP A 19 -0.81 -2.51 -0.23
N GLU A 20 -1.89 -1.73 -0.14
CA GLU A 20 -2.09 -0.55 -0.99
C GLU A 20 -1.12 0.59 -0.65
N LEU A 21 -0.79 0.81 0.62
CA LEU A 21 0.22 1.78 1.05
C LEU A 21 1.62 1.40 0.55
N CYS A 22 2.04 0.14 0.73
CA CYS A 22 3.34 -0.29 0.24
C CYS A 22 3.42 -0.16 -1.31
N LYS A 23 2.33 -0.46 -2.02
CA LYS A 23 2.26 -0.26 -3.47
C LYS A 23 2.28 1.20 -3.88
N SER A 24 1.78 2.13 -3.06
CA SER A 24 1.91 3.56 -3.34
C SER A 24 3.37 4.01 -3.36
N ASP A 25 4.22 3.32 -2.61
CA ASP A 25 5.66 3.57 -2.50
C ASP A 25 6.50 2.66 -3.40
N SER A 26 5.88 2.02 -4.40
CA SER A 26 6.52 1.13 -5.38
C SER A 26 7.11 -0.17 -4.81
N TYR A 27 6.58 -0.67 -3.70
CA TYR A 27 6.86 -2.04 -3.24
C TYR A 27 5.93 -3.06 -3.92
N TRP A 28 6.32 -4.35 -3.88
CA TRP A 28 5.54 -5.42 -4.52
C TRP A 28 4.22 -5.68 -3.80
N TYR A 29 4.29 -5.78 -2.47
CA TYR A 29 3.12 -5.92 -1.61
C TYR A 29 3.45 -5.50 -0.18
N GLY A 30 2.41 -5.37 0.63
CA GLY A 30 2.51 -5.04 2.05
C GLY A 30 1.72 -6.01 2.91
N HIS A 31 2.11 -6.13 4.17
CA HIS A 31 1.39 -6.92 5.16
C HIS A 31 1.38 -6.20 6.50
N CYS A 32 0.23 -6.15 7.16
CA CYS A 32 0.14 -5.66 8.53
C CYS A 32 0.94 -6.58 9.46
N ALA A 33 1.88 -5.99 10.18
CA ALA A 33 2.75 -6.65 11.16
C ALA A 33 2.19 -6.54 12.59
N GLY A 34 1.35 -5.54 12.84
CA GLY A 34 0.69 -5.35 14.13
C GLY A 34 -0.33 -4.22 14.11
N TRP A 35 -1.39 -4.40 14.89
CA TRP A 35 -2.38 -3.38 15.23
C TRP A 35 -2.83 -3.60 16.66
N ASP A 36 -2.61 -2.62 17.54
CA ASP A 36 -3.03 -2.67 18.94
C ASP A 36 -4.17 -1.67 19.26
N GLY A 37 -4.75 -1.05 18.23
CA GLY A 37 -5.80 -0.03 18.36
C GLY A 37 -5.28 1.40 18.37
N MET A 38 -3.98 1.62 18.57
CA MET A 38 -3.34 2.93 18.48
C MET A 38 -2.25 2.96 17.39
N ASP A 39 -1.38 1.94 17.37
CA ASP A 39 -0.25 1.86 16.47
C ASP A 39 -0.50 0.85 15.35
N PHE A 40 -0.43 1.36 14.11
CA PHE A 40 -0.52 0.57 12.87
C PHE A 40 0.88 0.34 12.30
N SER A 41 1.26 -0.93 12.15
CA SER A 41 2.56 -1.30 11.59
C SER A 41 2.40 -2.12 10.32
N CYS A 42 3.01 -1.65 9.23
CA CYS A 42 3.12 -2.37 7.97
C CYS A 42 4.54 -2.84 7.73
N LYS A 43 4.67 -4.03 7.13
CA LYS A 43 5.89 -4.51 6.50
C LYS A 43 5.71 -4.50 4.99
N CYS A 44 6.57 -3.79 4.28
CA CYS A 44 6.61 -3.77 2.82
C CYS A 44 7.65 -4.76 2.31
N PHE A 45 7.37 -5.35 1.15
CA PHE A 45 8.24 -6.33 0.53
C PHE A 45 8.64 -5.86 -0.86
N ASP A 46 9.94 -5.88 -1.13
CA ASP A 46 10.50 -5.51 -2.40
C ASP A 46 10.12 -6.48 -3.53
N TYR A 47 10.26 -5.98 -4.76
CA TYR A 47 10.23 -6.83 -5.92
C TYR A 47 11.44 -7.75 -5.96
N ASN A 48 11.22 -9.02 -6.31
CA ASN A 48 12.31 -9.95 -6.57
C ASN A 48 13.04 -9.55 -7.88
N PRO A 49 14.39 -9.53 -7.90
CA PRO A 49 15.16 -9.32 -9.13
C PRO A 49 14.70 -10.27 -10.26
N PRO A 50 14.66 -9.79 -11.53
CA PRO A 50 15.15 -8.50 -12.03
C PRO A 50 14.13 -7.35 -11.93
N LEU A 51 12.96 -7.57 -11.32
CA LEU A 51 11.97 -6.51 -11.15
C LEU A 51 12.43 -5.56 -10.04
N SER A 52 12.22 -4.27 -10.26
CA SER A 52 12.52 -3.23 -9.26
C SER A 52 11.43 -2.16 -9.28
N GLY A 53 11.02 -1.75 -8.08
CA GLY A 53 10.09 -0.66 -7.83
C GLY A 53 10.62 0.71 -8.24
N ASP A 54 11.95 0.88 -8.31
CA ASP A 54 12.57 2.17 -8.69
C ASP A 54 12.09 2.67 -10.05
N ARG A 55 11.77 1.74 -10.95
CA ARG A 55 11.26 2.01 -12.30
C ARG A 55 9.89 2.69 -12.29
N CYS A 56 9.18 2.60 -11.16
CA CYS A 56 7.86 3.17 -10.98
C CYS A 56 7.87 4.54 -10.29
N LYS A 57 8.98 4.97 -9.67
CA LYS A 57 9.07 6.25 -8.95
C LYS A 57 8.57 7.45 -9.77
N GLU A 58 8.97 7.55 -11.03
CA GLU A 58 8.55 8.65 -11.91
C GLU A 58 7.10 8.50 -12.44
N LYS A 59 6.61 7.26 -12.54
CA LYS A 59 5.29 6.94 -13.12
C LYS A 59 4.18 6.86 -12.07
N GLN A 60 4.54 6.75 -10.80
CA GLN A 60 3.62 6.56 -9.68
C GLN A 60 2.53 7.63 -9.66
N LYS A 61 2.93 8.91 -9.68
CA LYS A 61 2.00 10.05 -9.69
C LYS A 61 1.10 10.09 -10.93
N LYS A 62 1.55 9.53 -12.05
CA LYS A 62 0.74 9.42 -13.28
C LYS A 62 -0.34 8.36 -13.11
N CYS A 63 0.01 7.18 -12.60
CA CYS A 63 -0.95 6.11 -12.34
C CYS A 63 -1.99 6.53 -11.29
N GLU A 64 -1.55 7.20 -10.23
CA GLU A 64 -2.42 7.77 -9.20
C GLU A 64 -3.48 8.70 -9.81
N LYS A 65 -3.04 9.72 -10.55
CA LYS A 65 -3.94 10.68 -11.22
C LYS A 65 -4.87 10.02 -12.24
N MET A 66 -4.41 8.98 -12.94
CA MET A 66 -5.20 8.25 -13.92
C MET A 66 -6.42 7.59 -13.25
N CYS A 67 -6.22 6.94 -12.10
CA CYS A 67 -7.29 6.29 -11.35
C CYS A 67 -8.24 7.29 -10.68
N ILE A 68 -7.70 8.41 -10.14
CA ILE A 68 -8.52 9.50 -9.59
C ILE A 68 -9.47 10.07 -10.64
N LYS A 69 -8.99 10.26 -11.88
CA LYS A 69 -9.83 10.74 -13.00
C LYS A 69 -10.97 9.78 -13.36
N GLN A 70 -10.86 8.49 -13.01
CA GLN A 70 -11.89 7.48 -13.21
C GLN A 70 -12.86 7.38 -12.01
N GLY A 71 -12.71 8.25 -11.00
CA GLY A 71 -13.55 8.23 -9.80
C GLY A 71 -13.10 7.23 -8.73
N LEU A 72 -11.89 6.69 -8.84
CA LEU A 72 -11.29 5.76 -7.88
C LEU A 72 -10.42 6.51 -6.86
N GLU A 73 -10.01 5.82 -5.79
CA GLU A 73 -9.24 6.44 -4.68
C GLU A 73 -7.79 6.75 -5.02
N GLY A 74 -7.30 6.29 -6.16
CA GLY A 74 -5.90 6.37 -6.56
C GLY A 74 -5.44 5.07 -7.21
N GLY A 75 -4.16 5.02 -7.50
CA GLY A 75 -3.54 3.87 -8.16
C GLY A 75 -2.04 3.92 -8.04
N PHE A 76 -1.41 2.85 -8.50
CA PHE A 76 0.01 2.63 -8.37
C PHE A 76 0.62 2.10 -9.66
N CYS A 77 1.91 2.34 -9.82
CA CYS A 77 2.71 1.74 -10.86
C CYS A 77 3.29 0.42 -10.36
N TYR A 78 3.38 -0.58 -11.24
CA TYR A 78 4.10 -1.82 -10.96
C TYR A 78 4.92 -2.28 -12.18
N PRO A 79 6.13 -2.85 -11.97
CA PRO A 79 6.90 -3.51 -13.02
C PRO A 79 6.20 -4.82 -13.44
N GLN A 80 6.15 -5.07 -14.74
CA GLN A 80 5.53 -6.28 -15.29
C GLN A 80 6.57 -7.38 -15.49
N ARG A 81 6.18 -8.62 -15.17
CA ARG A 81 6.95 -9.80 -15.53
C ARG A 81 6.67 -10.13 -17.00
N ASP A 82 7.64 -9.89 -17.86
CA ASP A 82 7.58 -10.30 -19.26
C ASP A 82 8.40 -11.58 -19.44
N ASN A 83 7.95 -12.47 -20.33
CA ASN A 83 8.63 -13.74 -20.61
C ASN A 83 10.03 -13.51 -21.20
N ASP A 84 10.27 -12.33 -21.78
CA ASP A 84 11.50 -12.01 -22.48
C ASP A 84 12.62 -11.40 -21.62
N LEU A 85 12.45 -11.25 -20.29
CA LEU A 85 13.44 -10.75 -19.31
C LEU A 85 14.14 -9.41 -19.64
N ARG A 86 13.82 -8.79 -20.78
CA ARG A 86 14.51 -7.64 -21.39
C ARG A 86 13.68 -6.37 -21.33
N THR A 87 12.37 -6.49 -21.18
CA THR A 87 11.46 -5.37 -21.31
C THR A 87 11.27 -4.72 -19.93
N ASN A 88 11.80 -3.49 -19.81
CA ASN A 88 11.63 -2.59 -18.67
C ASN A 88 10.19 -2.04 -18.58
N ARG A 89 9.18 -2.92 -18.69
CA ARG A 89 7.77 -2.53 -18.76
C ARG A 89 7.21 -2.30 -17.36
N THR A 90 6.40 -1.27 -17.27
CA THR A 90 5.65 -0.88 -16.08
C THR A 90 4.21 -0.63 -16.51
N ALA A 91 3.26 -1.04 -15.69
CA ALA A 91 1.85 -0.76 -15.88
C ALA A 91 1.28 0.01 -14.69
N CYS A 92 0.07 0.54 -14.86
CA CYS A 92 -0.71 1.15 -13.79
C CYS A 92 -1.83 0.20 -13.37
N ASP A 93 -2.13 0.15 -12.09
CA ASP A 93 -3.35 -0.44 -11.55
C ASP A 93 -3.98 0.51 -10.51
N CYS A 94 -5.27 0.37 -10.26
CA CYS A 94 -5.98 1.20 -9.30
C CYS A 94 -6.10 0.48 -7.94
N PHE A 95 -6.11 1.25 -6.85
CA PHE A 95 -6.36 0.67 -5.53
C PHE A 95 -7.74 0.02 -5.48
N LYS A 96 -7.88 -1.03 -4.68
CA LYS A 96 -9.18 -1.67 -4.50
C LYS A 96 -10.04 -0.73 -3.65
N ALA A 97 -11.34 -0.69 -3.92
CA ALA A 97 -12.24 0.13 -3.12
C ALA A 97 -12.23 -0.37 -1.66
N LEU A 98 -11.67 0.43 -0.75
CA LEU A 98 -11.76 0.17 0.68
C LEU A 98 -13.15 0.59 1.18
N PRO A 99 -13.78 -0.18 2.09
CA PRO A 99 -15.00 0.24 2.77
C PRO A 99 -14.94 1.68 3.31
N PRO A 100 -16.04 2.47 3.26
CA PRO A 100 -16.05 3.90 3.65
C PRO A 100 -15.51 4.21 5.05
N GLN A 101 -15.63 3.25 5.98
CA GLN A 101 -15.10 3.32 7.35
C GLN A 101 -13.56 3.47 7.39
N LEU A 102 -12.87 3.10 6.30
CA LEU A 102 -11.41 3.01 6.19
C LEU A 102 -10.80 4.16 5.40
N ARG A 103 -11.59 4.87 4.59
CA ARG A 103 -11.19 6.19 4.04
C ARG A 103 -10.81 7.14 5.18
N ARG A 104 -11.55 7.08 6.29
CA ARG A 104 -11.22 7.78 7.53
C ARG A 104 -9.91 7.30 8.15
N LYS A 105 -9.62 5.99 8.14
CA LYS A 105 -8.35 5.46 8.65
C LYS A 105 -7.15 5.92 7.80
N ARG A 106 -7.24 5.85 6.46
CA ARG A 106 -6.19 6.40 5.57
C ARG A 106 -5.98 7.89 5.84
N SER A 107 -7.06 8.67 5.91
CA SER A 107 -6.98 10.10 6.19
C SER A 107 -6.37 10.39 7.57
N LEU A 108 -6.69 9.63 8.62
CA LEU A 108 -6.06 9.76 9.93
C LEU A 108 -4.56 9.41 9.87
N ILE A 109 -4.19 8.33 9.15
CA ILE A 109 -2.80 7.92 8.92
C ILE A 109 -2.02 9.00 8.15
N GLU A 110 -2.63 9.63 7.15
CA GLU A 110 -2.04 10.73 6.36
C GLU A 110 -1.94 12.05 7.14
N ASN A 111 -2.88 12.34 8.05
CA ASN A 111 -2.94 13.62 8.79
C ASN A 111 -2.15 13.62 10.11
N ASP A 112 -1.96 12.48 10.78
CA ASP A 112 -1.26 12.43 12.08
C ASP A 112 0.28 12.52 11.97
N GLY A 113 0.85 12.51 10.76
CA GLY A 113 2.30 12.65 10.53
C GLY A 113 3.17 11.56 11.18
N LYS A 114 2.58 10.58 11.89
CA LYS A 114 3.23 9.43 12.51
C LYS A 114 3.48 8.32 11.49
N PHE A 115 4.18 8.68 10.41
CA PHE A 115 4.93 7.73 9.62
C PHE A 115 6.15 7.29 10.44
N ARG A 116 5.96 6.36 11.39
CA ARG A 116 7.08 5.55 11.90
C ARG A 116 7.06 4.22 11.17
N LEU A 117 7.28 4.27 9.85
CA LEU A 117 7.79 3.13 9.12
C LEU A 117 9.13 2.77 9.76
N ARG A 118 9.14 1.84 10.72
CA ARG A 118 10.31 1.00 10.88
C ARG A 118 10.27 0.03 9.70
N VAL A 119 10.76 0.52 8.56
CA VAL A 119 11.33 -0.37 7.56
C VAL A 119 12.50 -1.04 8.28
N GLN A 120 12.27 -2.25 8.78
CA GLN A 120 13.35 -3.13 9.26
C GLN A 120 13.95 -3.81 8.05
#